data_AF-A0A9C9YX95-F1
#
_entry.id   AF-A0A9C9YX95-F1
#
_cell.length_a   1.000
_cell.length_b   1.000
_cell.length_c   1.000
_cell.angle_alpha   90.00
_cell.angle_beta   90.00
_cell.angle_gamma   90.00
#
_symmetry.space_group_name_H-M   'P 1'
#
loop_
_entity.id
_entity.type
_entity.pdbx_description
1 polymer ?
#
loop_
_entity_poly.entity_id
_entity_poly.type
_entity_poly.pdbx_seq_one_letter_code
_entity_poly.pdbx_strand_id
1 'polypeptide(L)'
;MRACGLQPIPESATRLVGARDLDTQEEIVLKRSQVVRLELHQIARLGTQWPVHLHMDNDVLDAAVVPACSAFARNTTIAALSFSGWNGCLPGAGRTADACRSLLETVVRAARDPE
;
A
#
# COMPACT_ATOMS: atom_id res chain seq x y z
N MET A 1 12.50 17.55 3.52
CA MET A 1 13.48 16.65 2.88
C MET A 1 13.50 16.90 1.38
N ARG A 2 14.57 17.47 0.83
CA ARG A 2 14.88 17.47 -0.61
C ARG A 2 16.25 16.83 -0.77
N ALA A 3 16.29 15.50 -0.74
CA ALA A 3 17.56 14.76 -0.70
C ALA A 3 18.11 14.42 -2.10
N CYS A 4 17.30 14.50 -3.17
CA CYS A 4 17.70 13.93 -4.48
C CYS A 4 17.28 14.77 -5.71
N GLY A 5 16.94 16.06 -5.57
CA GLY A 5 16.40 16.86 -6.68
C GLY A 5 14.99 16.45 -7.16
N LEU A 6 14.36 15.49 -6.49
CA LEU A 6 13.01 15.03 -6.76
C LEU A 6 11.96 15.99 -6.17
N GLN A 7 10.78 16.03 -6.80
CA GLN A 7 9.61 16.67 -6.23
C GLN A 7 8.83 15.67 -5.36
N PRO A 8 8.37 16.06 -4.16
CA PRO A 8 7.45 15.24 -3.38
C PRO A 8 6.17 14.93 -4.16
N ILE A 9 5.58 13.75 -3.92
CA ILE A 9 4.23 13.45 -4.41
C ILE A 9 3.24 14.38 -3.68
N PRO A 10 2.30 15.03 -4.38
CA PRO A 10 1.27 15.83 -3.75
C PRO A 10 0.44 15.01 -2.75
N GLU A 11 0.14 15.58 -1.59
CA GLU A 11 -0.68 14.91 -0.57
C GLU A 11 -2.06 14.53 -1.12
N SER A 12 -2.65 15.38 -1.97
CA SER A 12 -3.93 15.13 -2.65
C SER A 12 -3.91 13.94 -3.62
N ALA A 13 -2.72 13.55 -4.09
CA ALA A 13 -2.49 12.35 -4.91
C ALA A 13 -2.11 11.12 -4.07
N THR A 14 -2.03 11.26 -2.74
CA THR A 14 -1.66 10.18 -1.82
C THR A 14 -2.90 9.59 -1.15
N ARG A 15 -2.93 8.27 -1.03
CA ARG A 15 -3.97 7.53 -0.30
C ARG A 15 -3.30 6.68 0.77
N LEU A 16 -3.76 6.79 2.01
CA LEU A 16 -3.31 5.97 3.12
C LEU A 16 -4.40 4.95 3.46
N VAL A 17 -4.11 3.67 3.27
CA VAL A 17 -5.08 2.58 3.40
C VAL A 17 -4.78 1.75 4.64
N GLY A 18 -5.78 1.51 5.48
CA GLY A 18 -5.67 0.59 6.62
C GLY A 18 -4.76 1.07 7.76
N ALA A 19 -4.50 2.38 7.83
CA ALA A 19 -3.71 2.96 8.92
C ALA A 19 -4.37 2.70 10.28
N ARG A 20 -3.63 2.01 11.14
CA ARG A 20 -3.94 1.68 12.53
C ARG A 20 -2.83 2.19 13.43
N ASP A 21 -3.07 2.21 14.73
CA ASP A 21 -2.06 2.52 15.76
C ASP A 21 -1.35 3.87 15.60
N LEU A 22 -2.05 4.87 15.05
CA LEU A 22 -1.51 6.22 14.87
C LEU A 22 -1.27 6.90 16.22
N ASP A 23 -0.11 7.52 16.37
CA ASP A 23 0.15 8.37 17.52
C ASP A 23 -0.61 9.71 17.42
N THR A 24 -0.62 10.46 18.53
CA THR A 24 -1.32 11.75 18.59
C THR A 24 -0.81 12.76 17.56
N GLN A 25 0.49 12.76 17.26
CA GLN A 25 1.08 13.69 16.30
C GLN A 25 0.74 13.28 14.87
N GLU A 26 0.78 11.99 14.55
CA GLU A 26 0.37 11.46 13.25
C GLU A 26 -1.10 11.77 12.97
N GLU A 27 -1.98 11.62 13.97
CA GLU A 27 -3.37 12.02 13.86
C GLU A 27 -3.53 13.52 13.56
N ILE A 28 -2.82 14.38 14.28
CA ILE A 28 -2.88 15.83 14.09
C ILE A 28 -2.40 16.19 12.67
N VAL A 29 -1.32 15.57 12.21
CA VAL A 29 -0.77 15.80 10.87
C VAL A 29 -1.74 15.32 9.80
N LEU A 30 -2.29 14.11 9.92
CA LEU A 30 -3.26 13.58 8.96
C LEU A 30 -4.55 14.40 8.92
N LYS A 31 -5.03 14.93 10.05
CA LYS A 31 -6.19 15.84 10.10
C LYS A 31 -5.95 17.17 9.38
N ARG A 32 -4.69 17.59 9.23
CA ARG A 32 -4.29 18.85 8.60
C ARG A 32 -3.80 18.67 7.16
N SER A 33 -3.57 17.43 6.72
CA SER A 33 -3.03 17.12 5.39
C SER A 33 -4.15 16.95 4.36
N GLN A 34 -3.77 16.85 3.09
CA GLN A 34 -4.68 16.46 2.00
C GLN A 34 -4.63 14.95 1.70
N VAL A 35 -3.97 14.16 2.55
CA VAL A 35 -3.89 12.71 2.39
C VAL A 35 -5.26 12.10 2.71
N VAL A 36 -5.84 11.43 1.73
CA VAL A 36 -7.12 10.76 1.94
C VAL A 36 -6.87 9.42 2.62
N ARG A 37 -7.49 9.24 3.78
CA ARG A 37 -7.49 7.99 4.54
C ARG A 37 -8.62 7.09 4.08
N LEU A 38 -8.33 5.80 3.94
CA LEU A 38 -9.26 4.78 3.52
C LEU A 38 -9.12 3.53 4.38
N GLU A 39 -10.23 2.86 4.58
CA GLU A 39 -10.25 1.51 5.09
C GLU A 39 -9.86 0.51 3.99
N LEU A 40 -9.33 -0.65 4.37
CA LEU A 40 -8.88 -1.67 3.43
C LEU A 40 -9.98 -2.09 2.44
N HIS A 41 -11.21 -2.22 2.91
CA HIS A 41 -12.36 -2.62 2.07
C HIS A 41 -12.72 -1.57 1.00
N GLN A 42 -12.20 -0.34 1.10
CA GLN A 42 -12.44 0.74 0.13
C GLN A 42 -11.41 0.73 -1.00
N ILE A 43 -10.27 0.04 -0.86
CA ILE A 43 -9.19 0.09 -1.86
C ILE A 43 -9.62 -0.46 -3.22
N ALA A 44 -10.45 -1.51 -3.26
CA ALA A 44 -10.92 -2.08 -4.52
C ALA A 44 -11.77 -1.10 -5.35
N ARG A 45 -12.33 -0.06 -4.72
CA ARG A 45 -13.16 0.98 -5.35
C ARG A 45 -12.40 2.23 -5.77
N LEU A 46 -11.10 2.32 -5.46
CA LEU A 46 -10.29 3.51 -5.71
C LEU A 46 -10.05 3.81 -7.20
N GLY A 47 -10.24 2.81 -8.07
CA GLY A 47 -9.96 2.81 -9.51
C GLY A 47 -9.44 4.13 -10.06
N THR A 48 -8.14 4.23 -10.30
CA THR A 48 -7.51 5.49 -10.71
C THR A 48 -7.33 5.53 -12.22
N GLN A 49 -7.56 6.71 -12.82
CA GLN A 49 -7.26 6.94 -14.24
C GLN A 49 -5.76 7.09 -14.53
N TRP A 50 -4.94 7.16 -13.48
CA TRP A 50 -3.51 7.39 -13.55
C TRP A 50 -2.74 6.19 -13.01
N PRO A 51 -1.51 5.93 -13.49
CA PRO A 51 -0.69 4.88 -12.94
C PRO A 51 -0.34 5.14 -11.47
N VAL A 52 -0.39 4.08 -10.65
CA VAL A 52 -0.16 4.15 -9.21
C VAL A 52 1.16 3.48 -8.83
N HIS A 53 1.88 4.10 -7.90
CA HIS A 53 2.88 3.41 -7.10
C HIS A 53 2.19 2.83 -5.86
N LEU A 54 2.09 1.51 -5.78
CA LEU A 54 1.56 0.82 -4.60
C LEU A 54 2.71 0.51 -3.64
N HIS A 55 2.66 1.09 -2.45
CA HIS A 55 3.60 0.81 -1.37
C HIS A 55 2.88 0.02 -0.29
N MET A 56 3.46 -1.10 0.15
CA MET A 56 2.88 -1.97 1.17
C MET A 56 3.86 -2.14 2.32
N ASP A 57 3.41 -1.82 3.53
CA ASP A 57 4.10 -2.25 4.73
C ASP A 57 3.76 -3.71 5.04
N ASN A 58 4.67 -4.47 5.65
CA ASN A 58 4.42 -5.88 5.96
C ASN A 58 3.59 -6.07 7.23
N ASP A 59 3.54 -5.06 8.08
CA ASP A 59 2.84 -5.13 9.35
C ASP A 59 1.33 -5.05 9.17
N VAL A 60 0.82 -4.55 8.04
CA VAL A 60 -0.61 -4.53 7.68
C VAL A 60 -1.14 -5.88 7.20
N LEU A 61 -0.28 -6.87 6.95
CA LEU A 61 -0.69 -8.14 6.34
C LEU A 61 -1.64 -8.96 7.21
N ASP A 62 -2.84 -9.17 6.69
CA ASP A 62 -3.81 -10.14 7.19
C ASP A 62 -4.53 -10.85 6.02
N ALA A 63 -5.46 -11.74 6.34
CA ALA A 63 -6.19 -12.53 5.34
C ALA A 63 -7.04 -11.69 4.38
N ALA A 64 -7.41 -10.46 4.75
CA ALA A 64 -8.22 -9.56 3.93
C ALA A 64 -7.37 -8.72 2.96
N VAL A 65 -6.07 -8.54 3.22
CA VAL A 65 -5.18 -7.71 2.37
C VAL A 65 -5.02 -8.29 0.97
N VAL A 66 -4.78 -9.60 0.86
CA VAL A 66 -4.56 -10.26 -0.44
C VAL A 66 -5.72 -10.06 -1.43
N PRO A 67 -6.98 -10.38 -1.08
CA PRO A 67 -8.10 -10.17 -2.01
C PRO A 67 -8.32 -8.69 -2.33
N ALA A 68 -8.16 -7.79 -1.35
CA ALA A 68 -8.36 -6.35 -1.55
C ALA A 68 -7.33 -5.75 -2.53
N CYS A 69 -6.05 -6.06 -2.34
CA CYS A 69 -4.98 -5.61 -3.24
C CYS A 69 -5.07 -6.26 -4.63
N SER A 70 -5.48 -7.53 -4.71
CA SER A 70 -5.71 -8.20 -6.00
C SER A 70 -6.83 -7.51 -6.80
N ALA A 71 -7.97 -7.22 -6.16
CA ALA A 71 -9.08 -6.52 -6.80
C ALA A 71 -8.69 -5.09 -7.23
N PHE A 72 -7.92 -4.38 -6.40
CA PHE A 72 -7.38 -3.07 -6.78
C PHE A 72 -6.47 -3.14 -8.01
N ALA A 73 -5.58 -4.14 -8.06
CA ALA A 73 -4.62 -4.32 -9.14
C ALA A 73 -5.28 -4.66 -10.49
N ARG A 74 -6.42 -5.37 -10.51
CA ARG A 74 -7.17 -5.62 -11.76
C ARG A 74 -7.77 -4.35 -12.36
N ASN A 75 -8.14 -3.40 -11.51
CA ASN A 75 -8.87 -2.19 -11.90
C ASN A 75 -7.97 -0.94 -12.00
N THR A 76 -6.66 -1.10 -11.82
CA THR A 76 -5.71 0.02 -11.73
C THR A 76 -4.41 -0.31 -12.43
N THR A 77 -3.89 0.63 -13.21
CA THR A 77 -2.53 0.51 -13.74
C THR A 77 -1.51 0.71 -12.62
N ILE A 78 -0.81 -0.35 -12.22
CA ILE A 78 0.30 -0.26 -11.24
C ILE A 78 1.60 -0.01 -12.01
N ALA A 79 2.17 1.18 -11.85
CA ALA A 79 3.46 1.54 -12.47
C ALA A 79 4.66 1.03 -11.66
N ALA A 80 4.50 0.95 -10.34
CA ALA A 80 5.54 0.51 -9.42
C ALA A 80 4.91 -0.17 -8.21
N LEU A 81 5.66 -1.11 -7.63
CA LEU A 81 5.28 -1.83 -6.44
C LEU A 81 6.48 -1.88 -5.50
N SER A 82 6.29 -1.52 -4.24
CA SER A 82 7.33 -1.61 -3.22
C SER A 82 6.79 -2.20 -1.93
N PHE A 83 7.71 -2.79 -1.16
CA PHE A 83 7.42 -3.48 0.08
C PHE A 83 8.42 -3.04 1.16
N SER A 84 7.95 -2.79 2.38
CA SER A 84 8.79 -2.41 3.53
C SER A 84 8.45 -3.22 4.78
N GLY A 85 9.16 -2.93 5.88
CA GLY A 85 8.89 -3.47 7.22
C GLY A 85 9.40 -4.89 7.48
N TRP A 86 9.80 -5.65 6.45
CA TRP A 86 10.37 -6.99 6.67
C TRP A 86 11.74 -6.93 7.35
N ASN A 87 11.86 -7.64 8.47
CA ASN A 87 13.11 -7.80 9.22
C ASN A 87 13.40 -9.29 9.43
N GLY A 88 14.43 -9.79 8.76
CA GLY A 88 14.86 -11.19 8.79
C GLY A 88 15.33 -11.70 10.16
N CYS A 89 15.60 -10.80 11.11
CA CYS A 89 16.08 -11.15 12.45
C CYS A 89 14.94 -11.34 13.47
N LEU A 90 13.69 -11.02 13.13
CA LEU A 90 12.56 -11.15 14.04
C LEU A 90 11.98 -12.57 14.04
N PRO A 91 11.46 -13.05 15.19
CA PRO A 91 10.71 -14.30 15.23
C PRO A 91 9.55 -14.30 14.23
N GLY A 92 9.45 -15.37 13.43
CA GLY A 92 8.41 -15.49 12.42
C GLY A 92 8.72 -14.81 11.08
N ALA A 93 9.91 -14.22 10.90
CA ALA A 93 10.31 -13.54 9.66
C ALA A 93 10.16 -14.40 8.39
N GLY A 94 10.34 -15.72 8.49
CA GLY A 94 10.09 -16.65 7.37
C GLY A 94 8.62 -16.66 6.93
N ARG A 95 7.69 -16.76 7.90
CA ARG A 95 6.24 -16.70 7.61
C ARG A 95 5.85 -15.34 7.01
N THR A 96 6.41 -14.26 7.55
CA THR A 96 6.19 -12.92 6.99
C THR A 96 6.72 -12.81 5.57
N ALA A 97 7.93 -13.33 5.30
CA ALA A 97 8.50 -13.34 3.95
C ALA A 97 7.61 -14.11 2.95
N ASP A 98 7.08 -15.26 3.35
CA ASP A 98 6.20 -16.07 2.50
C ASP A 98 4.85 -15.37 2.25
N ALA A 99 4.29 -14.70 3.27
CA ALA A 99 3.09 -13.88 3.11
C ALA A 99 3.32 -12.69 2.17
N CYS A 100 4.43 -11.96 2.34
CA CYS A 100 4.81 -10.86 1.45
C CYS A 100 4.99 -11.36 0.00
N ARG A 101 5.67 -12.50 -0.19
CA ARG A 101 5.88 -13.12 -1.51
C ARG A 101 4.55 -13.49 -2.15
N SER A 102 3.67 -14.16 -1.41
CA SER A 102 2.34 -14.56 -1.90
C SER A 102 1.49 -13.37 -2.33
N LEU A 103 1.49 -12.29 -1.53
CA LEU A 103 0.80 -11.05 -1.88
C LEU A 103 1.40 -10.42 -3.15
N LEU A 104 2.72 -10.28 -3.20
CA LEU A 104 3.45 -9.72 -4.33
C LEU A 104 3.12 -10.46 -5.63
N GLU A 105 3.19 -11.79 -5.61
CA GLU A 105 2.86 -12.63 -6.77
C GLU A 105 1.39 -12.46 -7.20
N THR A 106 0.47 -12.39 -6.23
CA THR A 106 -0.96 -12.23 -6.52
C THR A 106 -1.26 -10.86 -7.15
N VAL A 107 -0.68 -9.79 -6.63
CA VAL A 107 -0.84 -8.42 -7.15
C VAL A 107 -0.23 -8.29 -8.54
N VAL A 108 0.99 -8.81 -8.75
CA VAL A 108 1.67 -8.76 -10.05
C VAL A 108 0.90 -9.53 -11.12
N ARG A 109 0.35 -10.71 -10.79
CA ARG A 109 -0.51 -11.46 -11.71
C ARG A 109 -1.77 -10.67 -12.06
N ALA A 110 -2.47 -10.17 -11.04
CA ALA A 110 -3.71 -9.41 -11.24
C ALA A 110 -3.51 -8.12 -12.06
N ALA A 111 -2.36 -7.46 -11.94
CA ALA A 111 -2.03 -6.27 -12.73
C ALA A 111 -1.68 -6.57 -14.21
N ARG A 112 -1.34 -7.81 -14.55
CA ARG A 112 -1.02 -8.24 -15.92
C ARG A 112 -2.22 -8.73 -16.70
N ASP A 113 -3.22 -9.25 -15.99
CA ASP A 113 -4.46 -9.78 -16.54
C ASP A 113 -5.66 -8.91 -16.08
N PRO A 114 -5.74 -7.62 -16.50
CA PRO A 114 -6.90 -6.78 -16.20
C PRO A 114 -8.15 -7.33 -16.91
N GLU A 115 -9.32 -7.22 -16.26
CA GLU A 115 -10.62 -7.61 -16.83
C GLU A 115 -11.06 -6.71 -18.00
#